data_AF-A0A2V7L8F7-F1
#
_entry.id   AF-A0A2V7L8F7-F1
#
_cell.length_a   1.000
_cell.length_b   1.000
_cell.length_c   1.000
_cell.angle_alpha   90.00
_cell.angle_beta   90.00
_cell.angle_gamma   90.00
#
_symmetry.space_group_name_H-M   'P 1'
#
loop_
_entity.id
_entity.type
_entity.pdbx_description
1 polymer ?
#
loop_
_entity_poly.entity_id
_entity_poly.type
_entity_poly.pdbx_seq_one_letter_code
_entity_poly.pdbx_strand_id
1 'polypeptide(L)' 'MDVTGSPPDAEVVALVLAGDTEAFGIVIRRYEAGLLRFASRMLGSRDAAADAVAESFVRAYRHLASC' A
#
# COMPACT_ATOMS: atom_id res chain seq x y z
N MET A 1 -25.95 -6.60 -5.09
CA MET A 1 -25.53 -5.31 -5.68
C MET A 1 -24.26 -4.93 -4.97
N ASP A 2 -23.12 -5.39 -5.50
CA ASP A 2 -21.79 -5.08 -4.96
C ASP A 2 -21.51 -3.59 -5.16
N VAL A 3 -21.41 -2.85 -4.05
CA VAL A 3 -20.94 -1.46 -4.07
C VAL A 3 -19.68 -1.37 -3.21
N THR A 4 -18.53 -1.66 -3.82
CA THR A 4 -17.23 -1.30 -3.29
C THR A 4 -16.37 -0.86 -4.48
N GLY A 5 -16.36 0.44 -4.78
CA GLY A 5 -15.78 1.03 -6.00
C GLY A 5 -14.25 0.95 -6.12
N SER A 6 -13.61 -0.10 -5.61
CA SER A 6 -12.17 -0.31 -5.70
C SER A 6 -11.84 -1.80 -5.75
N PRO A 7 -11.01 -2.25 -6.72
CA PRO A 7 -10.71 -3.67 -6.92
C PRO A 7 -10.03 -4.31 -5.71
N PRO A 8 -10.19 -5.64 -5.49
CA PRO A 8 -9.46 -6.38 -4.47
C PRO A 8 -7.95 -6.34 -4.70
N ASP A 9 -7.15 -6.52 -3.65
CA ASP A 9 -5.69 -6.40 -3.73
C ASP A 9 -5.08 -7.32 -4.79
N ALA A 10 -5.58 -8.55 -4.91
CA ALA A 10 -5.10 -9.51 -5.90
C ALA A 10 -5.27 -9.00 -7.35
N GLU A 11 -6.38 -8.32 -7.64
CA GLU A 11 -6.63 -7.72 -8.95
C GLU A 11 -5.75 -6.48 -9.16
N VAL A 12 -5.55 -5.67 -8.12
CA VAL A 12 -4.59 -4.55 -8.18
C VAL A 12 -3.17 -5.06 -8.47
N VAL A 13 -2.73 -6.13 -7.80
CA VAL A 13 -1.41 -6.74 -8.04
C VAL A 13 -1.31 -7.26 -9.47
N ALA A 14 -2.35 -7.92 -9.99
CA ALA A 14 -2.37 -8.39 -11.38
C ALA A 14 -2.23 -7.22 -12.38
N LEU A 15 -2.92 -6.10 -12.14
CA LEU A 15 -2.80 -4.90 -12.97
C LEU A 15 -1.38 -4.31 -12.94
N VAL A 16 -0.78 -4.21 -11.74
CA VAL A 16 0.60 -3.71 -11.58
C VAL A 16 1.60 -4.61 -12.30
N LEU A 17 1.47 -5.93 -12.18
CA LEU A 17 2.32 -6.89 -12.88
C LEU A 17 2.10 -6.87 -14.40
N ALA A 18 0.91 -6.50 -14.86
CA ALA A 18 0.60 -6.28 -16.27
C ALA A 18 1.13 -4.94 -16.83
N GLY A 19 1.77 -4.11 -15.99
CA GLY A 19 2.40 -2.85 -16.38
C GLY A 19 1.62 -1.59 -15.97
N ASP A 20 0.42 -1.73 -15.38
CA ASP A 20 -0.32 -0.61 -14.81
C ASP A 20 0.19 -0.29 -13.40
N THR A 21 1.33 0.39 -13.34
CA THR A 21 1.98 0.73 -12.07
C THR A 21 1.15 1.68 -11.20
N GLU A 22 0.27 2.49 -11.81
CA GLU A 22 -0.59 3.44 -11.08
C GLU A 22 -1.66 2.71 -10.25
N ALA A 23 -2.05 1.50 -10.64
CA ALA A 23 -2.97 0.67 -9.89
C ALA A 23 -2.49 0.42 -8.44
N PHE A 24 -1.17 0.38 -8.18
CA PHE A 24 -0.63 0.24 -6.82
C PHE A 24 -1.05 1.39 -5.88
N GLY A 25 -1.39 2.56 -6.43
CA GLY A 25 -1.94 3.68 -5.66
C GLY A 25 -3.25 3.33 -4.94
N ILE A 26 -3.98 2.32 -5.40
CA ILE A 26 -5.18 1.80 -4.73
C ILE A 26 -4.81 1.15 -3.39
N VAL A 27 -3.74 0.34 -3.36
CA VAL A 27 -3.22 -0.28 -2.14
C VAL A 27 -2.72 0.80 -1.18
N ILE A 28 -1.95 1.78 -1.68
CA ILE A 28 -1.46 2.89 -0.84
C ILE A 28 -2.62 3.61 -0.16
N ARG A 29 -3.62 4.10 -0.92
CA ARG A 29 -4.77 4.82 -0.35
C ARG A 29 -5.57 3.98 0.65
N ARG A 30 -5.66 2.67 0.43
CA ARG A 30 -6.39 1.73 1.30
C ARG A 30 -5.70 1.53 2.65
N TYR A 31 -4.37 1.42 2.65
CA TYR A 31 -3.61 1.00 3.84
C TYR A 31 -2.85 2.12 4.55
N GLU A 32 -2.52 3.22 3.87
CA GLU A 32 -1.67 4.30 4.40
C GLU A 32 -2.16 4.81 5.75
N ALA A 33 -3.43 5.18 5.87
CA ALA A 33 -3.95 5.74 7.12
C ALA A 33 -3.87 4.74 8.29
N GLY A 34 -4.08 3.46 8.03
CA GLY A 34 -3.96 2.40 9.04
C GLY A 34 -2.52 2.18 9.48
N LEU A 35 -1.62 2.08 8.51
CA LEU A 35 -0.20 1.87 8.75
C LEU A 35 0.45 3.07 9.43
N LEU A 36 0.10 4.31 9.04
CA LEU A 36 0.57 5.52 9.71
C LEU A 36 0.14 5.56 11.18
N ARG A 37 -1.12 5.22 11.49
CA ARG A 37 -1.60 5.15 12.88
C ARG A 37 -0.88 4.09 13.70
N PHE A 38 -0.56 2.95 13.08
CA PHE A 38 0.19 1.88 13.73
C PHE A 38 1.65 2.29 13.98
N ALA A 39 2.35 2.74 12.94
CA ALA A 39 3.74 3.16 13.01
C ALA A 39 3.94 4.37 13.93
N SER A 40 3.02 5.33 13.95
CA SER A 40 3.08 6.48 14.86
C SER A 40 3.01 6.06 16.32
N ARG A 41 2.22 5.03 16.65
CA ARG A 41 2.16 4.48 18.01
C ARG A 41 3.43 3.73 18.40
N MET A 42 4.07 3.06 17.45
CA MET A 42 5.27 2.27 17.68
C MET A 42 6.54 3.12 17.78
N LEU A 43 6.64 4.15 16.94
CA LEU A 43 7.85 4.96 16.79
C LEU A 43 7.81 6.27 17.60
N GLY A 44 6.64 6.68 18.08
CA GLY A 44 6.46 7.92 18.86
C GLY A 44 6.69 9.21 18.06
N SER A 45 6.95 9.11 16.75
CA SER A 45 7.18 10.23 15.84
C SER A 45 6.38 10.03 14.56
N ARG A 46 5.65 11.08 14.15
CA ARG A 46 4.85 11.07 12.92
C ARG A 46 5.72 11.05 11.67
N ASP A 47 6.87 11.73 11.69
CA ASP A 47 7.78 11.79 10.55
C ASP A 47 8.48 10.45 10.36
N ALA A 48 8.99 9.85 11.45
CA ALA A 48 9.56 8.51 11.40
C ALA A 48 8.53 7.45 10.96
N ALA A 49 7.26 7.62 11.36
CA ALA A 49 6.17 6.76 10.89
C ALA A 49 5.89 6.93 9.40
N ALA A 50 5.89 8.16 8.88
CA ALA A 50 5.71 8.42 7.46
C ALA A 50 6.83 7.78 6.62
N ASP A 51 8.08 7.94 7.05
CA ASP A 51 9.24 7.35 6.38
C ASP A 51 9.16 5.81 6.38
N ALA A 52 8.86 5.20 7.52
CA ALA A 52 8.74 3.75 7.64
C ALA A 52 7.60 3.18 6.77
N VAL A 53 6.45 3.86 6.72
CA VAL A 53 5.32 3.45 5.89
C VAL A 53 5.64 3.59 4.40
N ALA A 54 6.25 4.71 4.00
CA ALA A 54 6.67 4.92 2.63
C ALA A 54 7.69 3.86 2.18
N GLU A 55 8.72 3.60 2.99
CA GLU A 55 9.72 2.57 2.69
C GLU A 55 9.07 1.18 2.58
N SER A 56 8.11 0.86 3.45
CA SER A 56 7.37 -0.40 3.41
C SER A 56 6.60 -0.57 2.11
N PHE A 57 5.94 0.48 1.61
CA PHE A 57 5.26 0.44 0.31
C PHE A 57 6.24 0.29 -0.86
N VAL A 58 7.40 0.96 -0.83
CA VAL A 58 8.45 0.81 -1.85
C VAL A 58 8.96 -0.64 -1.87
N ARG A 59 9.19 -1.23 -0.71
CA ARG A 59 9.61 -2.64 -0.59
C ARG A 59 8.52 -3.57 -1.11
N ALA A 60 7.28 -3.39 -0.69
CA ALA A 60 6.15 -4.20 -1.16
C ALA A 60 6.03 -4.15 -2.69
N TYR A 61 6.09 -2.95 -3.29
CA TYR A 61 6.04 -2.77 -4.74
C TYR A 61 7.16 -3.51 -5.47
N ARG A 62 8.40 -3.40 -4.98
CA ARG A 62 9.57 -4.10 -5.57
C ARG A 62 9.48 -5.62 -5.49
N HIS A 63 8.70 -6.14 -4.56
CA HIS A 63 8.57 -7.58 -4.30
C HIS A 63 7.26 -8.20 -4.80
N LEU A 64 6.40 -7.44 -5.50
CA LEU A 64 5.10 -7.93 -5.99
C LEU A 64 5.20 -9.20 -6.85
N ALA A 65 6.25 -9.33 -7.66
CA ALA A 65 6.46 -10.47 -8.55
C ALA A 65 7.18 -11.66 -7.88
N SER A 66 7.65 -11.49 -6.64
CA SER A 66 8.42 -12.50 -5.90
C SER A 66 7.65 -13.13 -4.74
N CYS A 67 6.36 -12.81 -4.62
CA CYS A 67 5.47 -13.32 -3.59
C CYS A 67 4.75 -14.60 -4.01
#